data_AF-A0AB38ELA2-F1
#
_entry.id   AF-A0AB38ELA2-F1
#
_cell.length_a   1.000
_cell.length_b   1.000
_cell.length_c   1.000
_cell.angle_alpha   90.00
_cell.angle_beta   90.00
_cell.angle_gamma   90.00
#
_symmetry.space_group_name_H-M   'P 1'
#
loop_
_entity.id
_entity.type
_entity.pdbx_description
1 polymer ?
#
loop_
_entity_poly.entity_id
_entity_poly.type
_entity_poly.pdbx_seq_one_letter_code
_entity_poly.pdbx_strand_id
1 'polypeptide(L)'
;MGNHRLAFVVGVALAGPLLHMLGHESGGFHLYGDSSGGKTTHLQVAASIYGGPRLVRSWRSTDNALESIAAAHSDGLLVLDEIGMCDPRIIGETVYMLGNGTGKARANDRGQAGRQVQEWRLLFLSTGEKTLAQHMAEANKELKAGMEVRMLAVPADASKGLGMFDSLNGFDDAAALSDALKARVAKYYGTPLTAFLTALCEPDKRHAWSAILRRTLEGFIAKSLPASASGQAHRAAARFGLAAAAGELATAMGITGWPDGTATTAARVCLNAWMNERGGVGNFEGDAIVSRLRQVIERFGESRFTRWESAAAKIDEHGPRTIDRLGFRKTMEHGLGDSLHTTNTYYVLPESWRSEIFRGMNINAVNKELLQRGVIEPGNDGKASSLVRLPGLGTQRCYIVKTIPGLAESEARAA
;
A
#
# COMPACT_ATOMS: atom_id res chain seq x y z
N MET A 1 23.34 16.68 -2.68
CA MET A 1 22.04 16.81 -3.38
C MET A 1 21.88 15.60 -4.30
N GLY A 2 20.73 15.41 -4.95
CA GLY A 2 20.53 14.24 -5.84
C GLY A 2 20.24 12.91 -5.13
N ASN A 3 20.03 12.91 -3.81
CA ASN A 3 19.52 11.76 -3.05
C ASN A 3 18.02 11.96 -2.81
N HIS A 4 17.19 11.23 -3.56
CA HIS A 4 15.74 11.41 -3.61
C HIS A 4 15.07 11.02 -2.30
N ARG A 5 15.47 9.90 -1.68
CA ARG A 5 14.88 9.46 -0.41
C ARG A 5 15.23 10.38 0.75
N LEU A 6 16.44 10.95 0.78
CA LEU A 6 16.83 11.98 1.74
C LEU A 6 15.98 13.25 1.59
N ALA A 7 15.86 13.76 0.36
CA ALA A 7 15.04 14.95 0.11
C ALA A 7 13.57 14.70 0.45
N PHE A 8 13.07 13.50 0.17
CA PHE A 8 11.70 13.09 0.48
C PHE A 8 11.41 13.12 1.98
N VAL A 9 12.24 12.47 2.82
CA VAL A 9 12.00 12.44 4.27
C VAL A 9 12.08 13.83 4.93
N VAL A 10 12.91 14.72 4.39
CA VAL A 10 12.95 16.14 4.78
C VAL A 10 11.65 16.85 4.38
N GLY A 11 11.14 16.62 3.17
CA GLY A 11 9.83 17.12 2.73
C GLY A 11 8.68 16.64 3.62
N VAL A 12 8.70 15.37 4.05
CA VAL A 12 7.73 14.82 5.01
C VAL A 12 7.81 15.54 6.36
N ALA A 13 9.02 15.82 6.85
CA ALA A 13 9.22 16.56 8.10
C ALA A 13 8.60 17.97 8.06
N LEU A 14 8.81 18.68 6.95
CA LEU A 14 8.30 20.04 6.72
C LEU A 14 6.79 20.07 6.45
N ALA A 15 6.20 18.95 6.04
CA ALA A 15 4.77 18.85 5.75
C ALA A 15 3.87 18.80 6.99
N GLY A 16 4.38 18.36 8.15
CA GLY A 16 3.61 18.27 9.41
C GLY A 16 2.84 19.55 9.77
N PRO A 17 3.51 20.72 9.84
CA PRO A 17 2.85 22.00 10.17
C PRO A 17 1.79 22.46 9.16
N LEU A 18 1.77 21.88 7.96
CA LEU A 18 0.85 22.25 6.89
C LEU A 18 -0.47 21.48 6.95
N LEU A 19 -0.54 20.39 7.72
CA LEU A 19 -1.71 19.51 7.76
C LEU A 19 -2.98 20.29 8.13
N HIS A 20 -2.91 21.13 9.18
CA HIS A 20 -4.05 21.95 9.60
C HIS A 20 -4.50 22.93 8.52
N MET A 21 -3.53 23.65 7.95
CA MET A 21 -3.75 24.71 6.96
C MET A 21 -4.44 24.17 5.71
N LEU A 22 -4.12 22.93 5.34
CA LEU A 22 -4.63 22.29 4.14
C LEU A 22 -5.84 21.39 4.40
N GLY A 23 -6.13 21.06 5.66
CA GLY A 23 -7.23 20.17 6.05
C GLY A 23 -6.91 18.69 5.82
N HIS A 24 -5.64 18.30 5.95
CA HIS A 24 -5.21 16.91 5.82
C HIS A 24 -5.22 16.17 7.16
N GLU A 25 -5.54 14.89 7.10
CA GLU A 25 -5.50 13.96 8.23
C GLU A 25 -4.08 13.49 8.54
N SER A 26 -3.91 12.83 9.69
CA SER A 26 -2.67 12.15 10.04
C SER A 26 -2.33 11.02 9.07
N GLY A 27 -1.06 10.61 9.09
CA GLY A 27 -0.61 9.43 8.38
C GLY A 27 0.91 9.36 8.33
N GLY A 28 1.45 8.37 7.65
CA GLY A 28 2.88 8.19 7.64
C GLY A 28 3.42 7.40 6.48
N PHE A 29 4.74 7.32 6.46
CA PHE A 29 5.50 6.51 5.53
C PHE A 29 6.36 5.52 6.29
N HIS A 30 6.45 4.31 5.77
CA HIS A 30 7.24 3.24 6.34
C HIS A 30 8.32 2.82 5.34
N LEU A 31 9.58 3.10 5.68
CA LEU A 31 10.75 2.76 4.89
C LEU A 31 11.16 1.33 5.21
N TYR A 32 10.91 0.40 4.30
CA TYR A 32 11.17 -1.03 4.51
C TYR A 32 12.23 -1.59 3.57
N GLY A 33 12.92 -2.64 4.01
CA GLY A 33 13.94 -3.33 3.22
C GLY A 33 15.12 -3.75 4.10
N ASP A 34 16.16 -4.29 3.47
CA ASP A 34 17.27 -4.93 4.18
C ASP A 34 17.94 -4.04 5.23
N SER A 35 18.45 -4.70 6.26
CA SER A 35 19.27 -4.07 7.29
C SER A 35 20.49 -3.35 6.70
N SER A 36 21.01 -2.37 7.43
CA SER A 36 22.18 -1.57 7.03
C SER A 36 22.03 -0.71 5.76
N GLY A 37 20.82 -0.57 5.19
CA GLY A 37 20.59 0.27 4.00
C GLY A 37 20.57 1.79 4.22
N GLY A 38 20.79 2.31 5.44
CA GLY A 38 20.75 3.75 5.75
C GLY A 38 19.41 4.29 6.25
N LYS A 39 18.45 3.41 6.59
CA LYS A 39 17.11 3.73 7.12
C LYS A 39 17.13 4.67 8.33
N THR A 40 17.84 4.29 9.39
CA THR A 40 17.97 5.11 10.60
C THR A 40 18.64 6.46 10.32
N THR A 41 19.61 6.52 9.39
CA THR A 41 20.24 7.78 8.98
C THR A 41 19.22 8.73 8.35
N HIS A 42 18.34 8.23 7.49
CA HIS A 42 17.25 9.03 6.90
C HIS A 42 16.28 9.55 7.96
N LEU A 43 15.92 8.72 8.95
CA LEU A 43 15.11 9.15 10.08
C LEU A 43 15.78 10.26 10.88
N GLN A 44 17.08 10.16 11.16
CA GLN A 44 17.82 11.20 11.89
C GLN A 44 17.93 12.50 11.10
N VAL A 45 18.08 12.44 9.78
CA VAL A 45 18.04 13.63 8.91
C VAL A 45 16.66 14.29 8.93
N ALA A 46 15.57 13.52 8.87
CA ALA A 46 14.23 14.08 8.99
C ALA A 46 13.99 14.71 10.39
N ALA A 47 14.41 14.01 11.45
CA ALA A 47 14.33 14.50 12.83
C ALA A 47 15.12 15.81 13.03
N SER A 48 16.25 15.97 12.33
CA SER A 48 17.11 17.17 12.39
C SER A 48 16.40 18.47 12.02
N ILE A 49 15.27 18.40 11.31
CA ILE A 49 14.41 19.56 11.04
C ILE A 49 13.84 20.13 12.35
N TYR A 50 13.42 19.26 13.27
CA TYR A 50 12.81 19.60 14.57
C TYR A 50 13.84 19.70 15.69
N GLY A 51 14.84 18.82 15.71
CA GLY A 51 15.78 18.72 16.81
C GLY A 51 16.79 17.59 16.64
N GLY A 52 17.53 17.24 17.69
CA GLY A 52 18.62 16.27 17.56
C GLY A 52 18.16 14.81 17.38
N PRO A 53 19.09 13.88 17.13
CA PRO A 53 18.81 12.46 16.87
C PRO A 53 17.98 11.75 17.96
N ARG A 54 17.94 12.27 19.19
CA ARG A 54 17.13 11.75 20.31
C ARG A 54 15.62 11.83 20.08
N LEU A 55 15.17 12.58 19.07
CA LEU A 55 13.77 12.61 18.67
C LEU A 55 13.35 11.34 17.92
N VAL A 56 14.29 10.56 17.40
CA VAL A 56 14.02 9.22 16.85
C VAL A 56 13.69 8.29 18.03
N ARG A 57 12.48 7.74 18.05
CA ARG A 57 12.00 6.83 19.09
C ARG A 57 11.95 5.40 18.56
N SER A 58 12.09 4.41 19.43
CA SER A 58 11.82 3.02 19.05
C SER A 58 10.32 2.74 19.02
N TRP A 59 9.89 1.85 18.13
CA TRP A 59 8.55 1.25 18.16
C TRP A 59 8.29 0.38 19.39
N ARG A 60 9.31 0.05 20.19
CA ARG A 60 9.16 -0.64 21.47
C ARG A 60 8.48 0.27 22.51
N SER A 61 7.16 0.34 22.45
CA SER A 61 6.35 1.20 23.32
C SER A 61 4.97 0.57 23.57
N THR A 62 4.28 1.04 24.61
CA THR A 62 2.88 0.66 24.87
C THR A 62 1.93 1.59 24.12
N ASP A 63 0.70 1.15 23.83
CA ASP A 63 -0.34 2.00 23.21
C ASP A 63 -0.48 3.34 23.93
N ASN A 64 -0.57 3.34 25.27
CA ASN A 64 -0.76 4.56 26.06
C ASN A 64 0.42 5.52 25.96
N ALA A 65 1.64 4.98 25.92
CA ALA A 65 2.83 5.76 25.76
C ALA A 65 2.90 6.36 24.34
N LEU A 66 2.52 5.59 23.30
CA LEU A 66 2.42 6.10 21.93
C LEU A 66 1.34 7.15 21.76
N GLU A 67 0.17 7.02 22.40
CA GLU A 67 -0.87 8.07 22.41
C GLU A 67 -0.31 9.39 22.97
N SER A 68 0.38 9.33 24.12
CA SER A 68 0.97 10.51 24.76
C SER A 68 2.09 11.13 23.91
N ILE A 69 2.90 10.29 23.26
CA ILE A 69 3.95 10.72 22.34
C ILE A 69 3.33 11.37 21.10
N ALA A 70 2.30 10.78 20.51
CA ALA A 70 1.63 11.30 19.33
C ALA A 70 1.00 12.67 19.60
N ALA A 71 0.30 12.82 20.73
CA ALA A 71 -0.25 14.10 21.19
C ALA A 71 0.83 15.20 21.28
N ALA A 72 2.01 14.86 21.82
CA ALA A 72 3.15 15.78 21.93
C ALA A 72 3.80 16.16 20.58
N HIS A 73 3.49 15.46 19.49
CA HIS A 73 3.98 15.74 18.13
C HIS A 73 2.88 16.26 17.20
N SER A 74 1.78 16.81 17.75
CA SER A 74 0.70 17.42 16.98
C SER A 74 1.21 18.56 16.09
N ASP A 75 0.67 18.62 14.87
CA ASP A 75 1.11 19.44 13.75
C ASP A 75 2.60 19.33 13.43
N GLY A 76 3.21 18.18 13.75
CA GLY A 76 4.63 17.93 13.58
C GLY A 76 4.95 16.58 12.93
N LEU A 77 6.20 16.16 13.13
CA LEU A 77 6.73 14.87 12.68
C LEU A 77 6.99 13.96 13.88
N LEU A 78 6.42 12.75 13.85
CA LEU A 78 6.80 11.66 14.76
C LEU A 78 7.72 10.67 14.04
N VAL A 79 8.86 10.33 14.64
CA VAL A 79 9.85 9.44 14.02
C VAL A 79 10.03 8.16 14.84
N LEU A 80 9.72 7.01 14.23
CA LEU A 80 9.69 5.70 14.87
C LEU A 80 10.60 4.69 14.17
N ASP A 81 11.66 4.25 14.83
CA ASP A 81 12.64 3.31 14.29
C ASP A 81 12.32 1.87 14.70
N GLU A 82 12.55 0.94 13.78
CA GLU A 82 12.46 -0.51 13.94
C GLU A 82 11.07 -1.04 14.33
N ILE A 83 10.13 -1.03 13.38
CA ILE A 83 8.74 -1.52 13.58
C ILE A 83 8.67 -2.96 14.08
N GLY A 84 9.69 -3.78 13.77
CA GLY A 84 9.80 -5.16 14.22
C GLY A 84 9.86 -5.30 15.75
N MET A 85 10.18 -4.23 16.47
CA MET A 85 10.17 -4.21 17.93
C MET A 85 8.76 -4.06 18.54
N CYS A 86 7.75 -3.73 17.73
CA CYS A 86 6.36 -3.70 18.16
C CYS A 86 5.72 -5.09 18.00
N ASP A 87 4.81 -5.44 18.91
CA ASP A 87 4.11 -6.71 18.86
C ASP A 87 3.22 -6.79 17.59
N PRO A 88 3.40 -7.82 16.73
CA PRO A 88 2.65 -7.98 15.49
C PRO A 88 1.14 -8.11 15.71
N ARG A 89 0.70 -8.46 16.92
CA ARG A 89 -0.72 -8.53 17.30
C ARG A 89 -1.36 -7.15 17.44
N ILE A 90 -0.62 -6.11 17.82
CA ILE A 90 -1.21 -4.77 18.08
C ILE A 90 -0.84 -3.73 17.02
N ILE A 91 0.26 -3.94 16.30
CA ILE A 91 0.82 -2.94 15.38
C ILE A 91 -0.18 -2.35 14.38
N GLY A 92 -1.06 -3.17 13.81
CA GLY A 92 -2.08 -2.70 12.86
C GLY A 92 -3.05 -1.71 13.50
N GLU A 93 -3.47 -1.97 14.73
CA GLU A 93 -4.36 -1.08 15.51
C GLU A 93 -3.61 0.19 15.94
N THR A 94 -2.33 0.07 16.30
CA THR A 94 -1.46 1.21 16.63
C THR A 94 -1.29 2.15 15.43
N VAL A 95 -0.98 1.60 14.24
CA VAL A 95 -0.89 2.39 12.99
C VAL A 95 -2.24 3.04 12.65
N TYR A 96 -3.34 2.31 12.87
CA TYR A 96 -4.67 2.85 12.64
C TYR A 96 -4.99 4.04 13.55
N MET A 97 -4.65 3.93 14.85
CA MET A 97 -4.78 4.98 15.85
C MET A 97 -3.92 6.21 15.50
N LEU A 98 -2.65 6.01 15.17
CA LEU A 98 -1.75 7.11 14.73
C LEU A 98 -2.33 7.85 13.52
N GLY A 99 -2.81 7.12 12.52
CA GLY A 99 -3.41 7.69 11.32
C GLY A 99 -4.78 8.35 11.54
N ASN A 100 -5.54 7.94 12.56
CA ASN A 100 -6.82 8.56 12.90
C ASN A 100 -6.66 9.86 13.68
N GLY A 101 -5.56 10.04 14.41
CA GLY A 101 -5.37 11.26 15.18
C GLY A 101 -6.07 11.28 16.54
N THR A 102 -6.46 10.14 17.09
CA THR A 102 -7.28 10.10 18.31
C THR A 102 -6.93 8.89 19.18
N GLY A 103 -6.75 9.12 20.49
CA GLY A 103 -6.52 8.08 21.48
C GLY A 103 -7.79 7.31 21.88
N LYS A 104 -7.64 6.28 22.72
CA LYS A 104 -8.77 5.50 23.23
C LYS A 104 -9.55 6.29 24.28
N ALA A 105 -10.87 6.39 24.11
CA ALA A 105 -11.77 6.89 25.15
C ALA A 105 -11.78 5.94 26.36
N ARG A 106 -11.76 6.50 27.57
CA ARG A 106 -11.82 5.73 28.81
C ARG A 106 -12.99 6.20 29.65
N ALA A 107 -13.79 5.26 30.15
CA ALA A 107 -14.73 5.55 31.23
C ALA A 107 -13.94 5.72 32.54
N ASN A 108 -14.37 6.62 33.41
CA ASN A 108 -13.88 6.63 34.79
C ASN A 108 -14.68 5.64 35.65
N ASP A 109 -14.20 5.38 36.86
CA ASP A 109 -14.82 4.45 37.84
C ASP A 109 -16.25 4.85 38.25
N ARG A 110 -16.73 6.03 37.83
CA ARG A 110 -18.08 6.55 38.07
C ARG A 110 -18.99 6.50 36.82
N GLY A 111 -18.55 5.84 35.75
CA GLY A 111 -19.32 5.72 34.49
C GLY A 111 -19.49 7.04 33.72
N GLN A 112 -18.81 8.10 34.14
CA GLN A 112 -18.72 9.36 33.39
C GLN A 112 -17.57 9.26 32.39
N ALA A 113 -17.62 10.06 31.33
CA ALA A 113 -16.49 10.20 30.41
C ALA A 113 -15.23 10.53 31.25
N GLY A 114 -14.21 9.67 31.16
CA GLY A 114 -12.93 9.91 31.80
C GLY A 114 -12.20 11.11 31.19
N ARG A 115 -10.91 11.26 31.51
CA ARG A 115 -10.03 12.31 30.94
C ARG A 115 -10.31 12.53 29.45
N GLN A 116 -10.29 13.80 29.01
CA GLN A 116 -10.43 14.17 27.60
C GLN A 116 -9.54 13.29 26.72
N VAL A 117 -10.14 12.77 25.65
CA VAL A 117 -9.45 11.96 24.65
C VAL A 117 -8.37 12.82 24.00
N GLN A 118 -7.14 12.31 23.96
CA GLN A 118 -6.05 13.00 23.28
C GLN A 118 -6.31 12.97 21.78
N GLU A 119 -6.16 14.12 21.14
CA GLU A 119 -6.24 14.26 19.69
C GLU A 119 -4.92 14.79 19.16
N TRP A 120 -4.57 14.39 17.94
CA TRP A 120 -3.38 14.86 17.25
C TRP A 120 -3.59 14.86 15.73
N ARG A 121 -2.76 15.66 15.06
CA ARG A 121 -2.65 15.68 13.61
C ARG A 121 -1.18 15.67 13.26
N LEU A 122 -0.64 14.57 12.75
CA LEU A 122 0.80 14.46 12.53
C LEU A 122 1.15 13.67 11.28
N LEU A 123 2.35 13.90 10.78
CA LEU A 123 3.01 12.94 9.90
C LEU A 123 3.95 12.07 10.72
N PHE A 124 4.05 10.80 10.38
CA PHE A 124 5.07 9.94 10.97
C PHE A 124 5.94 9.24 9.94
N LEU A 125 7.21 9.06 10.29
CA LEU A 125 8.15 8.24 9.55
C LEU A 125 8.47 7.00 10.37
N SER A 126 8.44 5.86 9.70
CA SER A 126 8.77 4.57 10.27
C SER A 126 9.84 3.86 9.46
N THR A 127 10.59 2.96 10.09
CA THR A 127 11.50 2.02 9.40
C THR A 127 11.25 0.59 9.86
N GLY A 128 11.74 -0.37 9.08
CA GLY A 128 11.79 -1.79 9.45
C GLY A 128 12.38 -2.64 8.32
N GLU A 129 12.52 -3.94 8.57
CA GLU A 129 12.88 -4.89 7.52
C GLU A 129 11.67 -5.35 6.69
N LYS A 130 10.51 -5.44 7.34
CA LYS A 130 9.26 -5.98 6.77
C LYS A 130 8.22 -4.88 6.61
N THR A 131 7.37 -5.02 5.60
CA THR A 131 6.15 -4.22 5.47
C THR A 131 5.19 -4.47 6.64
N LEU A 132 4.23 -3.56 6.86
CA LEU A 132 3.17 -3.76 7.87
C LEU A 132 2.40 -5.06 7.65
N ALA A 133 2.09 -5.40 6.40
CA ALA A 133 1.38 -6.62 6.05
C ALA A 133 2.17 -7.86 6.48
N GLN A 134 3.46 -7.89 6.16
CA GLN A 134 4.36 -9.00 6.53
C GLN A 134 4.51 -9.12 8.04
N HIS A 135 4.66 -7.99 8.75
CA HIS A 135 4.76 -7.99 10.21
C HIS A 135 3.48 -8.51 10.87
N MET A 136 2.30 -8.05 10.44
CA MET A 136 1.01 -8.53 10.95
C MET A 136 0.78 -10.02 10.65
N ALA A 137 1.26 -10.52 9.52
CA ALA A 137 1.12 -11.91 9.13
C ALA A 137 1.84 -12.87 10.09
N GLU A 138 2.90 -12.43 10.79
CA GLU A 138 3.57 -13.24 11.83
C GLU A 138 2.62 -13.61 12.99
N ALA A 139 1.59 -12.80 13.21
CA ALA A 139 0.54 -13.05 14.20
C ALA A 139 -0.77 -13.58 13.58
N ASN A 140 -0.74 -14.04 12.32
CA ASN A 140 -1.91 -14.45 11.55
C ASN A 140 -3.00 -13.35 11.46
N LYS A 141 -2.60 -12.07 11.45
CA LYS A 141 -3.51 -10.93 11.24
C LYS A 141 -3.45 -10.46 9.79
N GLU A 142 -4.61 -10.16 9.23
CA GLU A 142 -4.73 -9.59 7.89
C GLU A 142 -4.65 -8.06 7.92
N LEU A 143 -3.93 -7.50 6.94
CA LEU A 143 -3.90 -6.06 6.72
C LEU A 143 -5.23 -5.59 6.10
N LYS A 144 -5.90 -4.65 6.76
CA LYS A 144 -7.09 -4.00 6.21
C LYS A 144 -6.68 -2.82 5.33
N ALA A 145 -7.38 -2.61 4.21
CA ALA A 145 -7.12 -1.48 3.30
C ALA A 145 -7.09 -0.10 3.99
N GLY A 146 -7.87 0.08 5.07
CA GLY A 146 -7.83 1.29 5.88
C GLY A 146 -6.50 1.53 6.60
N MET A 147 -5.82 0.47 7.04
CA MET A 147 -4.50 0.57 7.68
C MET A 147 -3.41 0.89 6.65
N GLU A 148 -3.48 0.27 5.48
CA GLU A 148 -2.53 0.48 4.38
C GLU A 148 -2.44 1.95 3.96
N VAL A 149 -3.58 2.62 3.78
CA VAL A 149 -3.59 4.04 3.38
C VAL A 149 -3.17 5.01 4.48
N ARG A 150 -3.03 4.55 5.74
CA ARG A 150 -2.53 5.35 6.88
C ARG A 150 -1.02 5.27 7.02
N MET A 151 -0.38 4.21 6.55
CA MET A 151 1.06 4.05 6.55
C MET A 151 1.55 3.49 5.20
N LEU A 152 2.04 4.36 4.34
CA LEU A 152 2.46 4.02 2.99
C LEU A 152 3.86 3.38 3.02
N ALA A 153 3.97 2.12 2.59
CA ALA A 153 5.22 1.36 2.60
C ALA A 153 6.12 1.73 1.40
N VAL A 154 7.19 2.48 1.63
CA VAL A 154 8.14 2.89 0.59
C VAL A 154 9.38 2.00 0.67
N PRO A 155 9.80 1.35 -0.44
CA PRO A 155 11.07 0.62 -0.47
C PRO A 155 12.24 1.51 -0.07
N ALA A 156 13.06 1.03 0.85
CA ALA A 156 14.26 1.72 1.27
C ALA A 156 15.28 1.76 0.13
N ASP A 157 15.52 0.66 -0.57
CA ASP A 157 16.55 0.62 -1.63
C ASP A 157 16.25 1.59 -2.79
N ALA A 158 17.23 2.42 -3.13
CA ALA A 158 17.20 3.30 -4.29
C ALA A 158 17.50 2.57 -5.61
N SER A 159 17.78 1.27 -5.56
CA SER A 159 18.09 0.42 -6.70
C SER A 159 19.32 0.91 -7.46
N LYS A 160 20.29 1.43 -6.70
CA LYS A 160 21.61 1.91 -7.19
C LYS A 160 22.78 1.14 -6.60
N GLY A 161 22.53 0.12 -5.78
CA GLY A 161 23.56 -0.63 -5.05
C GLY A 161 24.18 0.14 -3.88
N LEU A 162 23.56 1.25 -3.46
CA LEU A 162 24.05 2.15 -2.39
C LEU A 162 23.05 2.23 -1.22
N GLY A 163 22.19 1.23 -1.07
CA GLY A 163 21.08 1.25 -0.11
C GLY A 163 20.09 2.36 -0.44
N MET A 164 19.73 3.18 0.55
CA MET A 164 18.78 4.28 0.37
C MET A 164 19.34 5.49 -0.39
N PHE A 165 20.65 5.51 -0.68
CA PHE A 165 21.28 6.62 -1.38
C PHE A 165 21.26 6.40 -2.89
N ASP A 166 21.05 7.47 -3.64
CA ASP A 166 21.16 7.52 -5.10
C ASP A 166 22.60 7.87 -5.53
N SER A 167 23.31 8.66 -4.72
CA SER A 167 24.66 9.14 -5.00
C SER A 167 25.47 9.37 -3.73
N LEU A 168 26.77 9.03 -3.79
CA LEU A 168 27.71 9.19 -2.70
C LEU A 168 28.16 10.64 -2.47
N ASN A 169 27.98 11.55 -3.44
CA ASN A 169 28.36 12.97 -3.29
C ASN A 169 29.80 13.21 -2.78
N GLY A 170 30.76 12.42 -3.25
CA GLY A 170 32.18 12.57 -2.92
C GLY A 170 32.66 11.83 -1.67
N PHE A 171 31.81 11.00 -1.04
CA PHE A 171 32.24 10.04 -0.02
C PHE A 171 32.67 8.71 -0.66
N ASP A 172 33.54 7.97 0.03
CA ASP A 172 34.12 6.72 -0.47
C ASP A 172 33.06 5.62 -0.66
N ASP A 173 32.11 5.53 0.26
CA ASP A 173 31.00 4.56 0.23
C ASP A 173 29.75 5.08 0.96
N ALA A 174 28.69 4.27 0.93
CA ALA A 174 27.41 4.59 1.56
C ALA A 174 27.50 4.65 3.10
N ALA A 175 28.42 3.91 3.71
CA ALA A 175 28.62 3.92 5.16
C ALA A 175 29.27 5.24 5.58
N ALA A 176 30.32 5.68 4.87
CA ALA A 176 30.99 6.96 5.07
C ALA A 176 30.03 8.15 4.90
N LEU A 177 29.20 8.15 3.85
CA LEU A 177 28.15 9.17 3.68
C LEU A 177 27.15 9.13 4.85
N SER A 178 26.71 7.94 5.25
CA SER A 178 25.78 7.77 6.37
C SER A 178 26.37 8.32 7.67
N ASP A 179 27.61 7.97 8.00
CA ASP A 179 28.26 8.39 9.24
C ASP A 179 28.56 9.89 9.24
N ALA A 180 28.93 10.45 8.09
CA ALA A 180 29.06 11.89 7.93
C ALA A 180 27.73 12.61 8.18
N LEU A 181 26.61 12.10 7.64
CA LEU A 181 25.28 12.66 7.90
C LEU A 181 24.93 12.57 9.39
N LYS A 182 25.12 11.41 10.04
CA LYS A 182 24.89 11.23 11.48
C LYS A 182 25.69 12.23 12.32
N ALA A 183 26.97 12.41 12.01
CA ALA A 183 27.84 13.37 12.71
C ALA A 183 27.35 14.81 12.52
N ARG A 184 26.87 15.18 11.33
CA ARG A 184 26.32 16.51 11.05
C ARG A 184 25.03 16.76 11.80
N VAL A 185 24.07 15.83 11.75
CA VAL A 185 22.77 15.99 12.43
C VAL A 185 22.87 15.88 13.95
N ALA A 186 23.95 15.31 14.49
CA ALA A 186 24.25 15.38 15.91
C ALA A 186 24.72 16.76 16.37
N LYS A 187 25.24 17.59 15.45
CA LYS A 187 25.78 18.93 15.75
C LYS A 187 24.86 20.06 15.30
N TYR A 188 24.16 19.89 14.19
CA TYR A 188 23.33 20.93 13.57
C TYR A 188 21.91 20.40 13.38
N TYR A 189 20.95 20.98 14.09
CA TYR A 189 19.54 20.57 14.07
C TYR A 189 18.61 21.68 14.58
N GLY A 190 17.31 21.56 14.32
CA GLY A 190 16.24 22.45 14.82
C GLY A 190 16.11 23.81 14.12
N THR A 191 17.16 24.24 13.41
CA THR A 191 17.16 25.49 12.65
C THR A 191 16.12 25.52 11.53
N PRO A 192 15.97 24.48 10.68
CA PRO A 192 15.09 24.56 9.52
C PRO A 192 13.61 24.75 9.86
N LEU A 193 13.10 24.06 10.89
CA LEU A 193 11.70 24.21 11.29
C LEU A 193 11.41 25.62 11.82
N THR A 194 12.31 26.18 12.63
CA THR A 194 12.12 27.53 13.19
C THR A 194 12.04 28.57 12.08
N ALA A 195 12.92 28.48 11.08
CA ALA A 195 12.88 29.35 9.90
C ALA A 195 11.59 29.16 9.08
N PHE A 196 11.17 27.91 8.87
CA PHE A 196 9.95 27.58 8.13
C PHE A 196 8.68 28.11 8.82
N LEU A 197 8.54 27.89 10.13
CA LEU A 197 7.41 28.39 10.90
C LEU A 197 7.39 29.92 10.97
N THR A 198 8.55 30.56 11.09
CA THR A 198 8.65 32.03 11.06
C THR A 198 8.10 32.58 9.74
N ALA A 199 8.53 32.02 8.61
CA ALA A 199 8.06 32.42 7.27
C ALA A 199 6.57 32.08 7.02
N LEU A 200 6.07 30.97 7.56
CA LEU A 200 4.65 30.59 7.47
C LEU A 200 3.74 31.51 8.29
N CYS A 201 4.25 32.02 9.42
CA CYS A 201 3.52 32.89 10.34
C CYS A 201 3.66 34.38 10.00
N GLU A 202 4.36 34.73 8.92
CA GLU A 202 4.41 36.12 8.45
C GLU A 202 2.99 36.66 8.19
N PRO A 203 2.65 37.84 8.73
CA PRO A 203 1.34 38.45 8.53
C PRO A 203 0.96 38.53 7.05
N ASP A 204 -0.33 38.33 6.76
CA ASP A 204 -0.94 38.44 5.42
C ASP A 204 -0.46 37.44 4.34
N LYS A 205 0.55 36.59 4.62
CA LYS A 205 1.03 35.59 3.66
C LYS A 205 0.33 34.24 3.72
N ARG A 206 -0.38 33.93 4.81
CA ARG A 206 -1.02 32.63 5.03
C ARG A 206 -1.93 32.19 3.89
N HIS A 207 -2.73 33.10 3.34
CA HIS A 207 -3.63 32.82 2.22
C HIS A 207 -2.84 32.50 0.93
N ALA A 208 -1.79 33.27 0.65
CA ALA A 208 -0.92 33.04 -0.50
C ALA A 208 -0.20 31.67 -0.41
N TRP A 209 0.35 31.33 0.77
CA TRP A 209 0.96 30.03 1.02
C TRP A 209 -0.04 28.89 0.86
N SER A 210 -1.25 29.03 1.40
CA SER A 210 -2.31 28.03 1.23
C SER A 210 -2.65 27.80 -0.24
N ALA A 211 -2.77 28.87 -1.03
CA ALA A 211 -3.07 28.78 -2.46
C ALA A 211 -1.93 28.10 -3.25
N ILE A 212 -0.68 28.46 -2.96
CA ILE A 212 0.51 27.84 -3.59
C ILE A 212 0.57 26.35 -3.25
N LEU A 213 0.41 25.99 -1.98
CA LEU A 213 0.44 24.60 -1.53
C LEU A 213 -0.66 23.76 -2.19
N ARG A 214 -1.90 24.26 -2.22
CA ARG A 214 -3.02 23.56 -2.90
C ARG A 214 -2.75 23.37 -4.38
N ARG A 215 -2.29 24.40 -5.08
CA ARG A 215 -1.96 24.32 -6.51
C ARG A 215 -0.83 23.33 -6.78
N THR A 216 0.23 23.34 -5.97
CA THR A 216 1.36 22.41 -6.11
C THR A 216 0.92 20.98 -5.86
N LEU A 217 0.09 20.74 -4.84
CA LEU A 217 -0.48 19.43 -4.53
C LEU A 217 -1.37 18.91 -5.66
N GLU A 218 -2.32 19.71 -6.14
CA GLU A 218 -3.22 19.35 -7.25
C GLU A 218 -2.43 19.04 -8.53
N GLY A 219 -1.46 19.90 -8.85
CA GLY A 219 -0.55 19.69 -9.98
C GLY A 219 0.31 18.42 -9.84
N PHE A 220 0.74 18.08 -8.62
CA PHE A 220 1.45 16.84 -8.35
C PHE A 220 0.57 15.61 -8.60
N ILE A 221 -0.66 15.61 -8.07
CA ILE A 221 -1.61 14.49 -8.23
C ILE A 221 -1.95 14.29 -9.70
N ALA A 222 -2.34 15.35 -10.40
CA ALA A 222 -2.74 15.30 -11.81
C ALA A 222 -1.63 14.78 -12.74
N LYS A 223 -0.36 15.07 -12.41
CA LYS A 223 0.81 14.60 -13.17
C LYS A 223 1.31 13.22 -12.75
N SER A 224 0.81 12.67 -11.65
CA SER A 224 1.31 11.41 -11.08
C SER A 224 0.34 10.25 -11.25
N LEU A 225 -0.96 10.52 -11.42
CA LEU A 225 -1.98 9.49 -11.52
C LEU A 225 -2.83 9.62 -12.80
N PRO A 226 -3.21 8.51 -13.44
CA PRO A 226 -4.23 8.54 -14.47
C PRO A 226 -5.62 8.77 -13.87
N ALA A 227 -6.58 9.20 -14.70
CA ALA A 227 -7.97 9.43 -14.26
C ALA A 227 -8.69 8.17 -13.72
N SER A 228 -8.19 6.97 -14.06
CA SER A 228 -8.72 5.68 -13.61
C SER A 228 -8.13 5.20 -12.29
N ALA A 229 -7.25 5.97 -11.64
CA ALA A 229 -6.57 5.56 -10.42
C ALA A 229 -7.57 5.31 -9.26
N SER A 230 -7.28 4.29 -8.44
CA SER A 230 -8.12 3.98 -7.28
C SER A 230 -8.15 5.13 -6.27
N GLY A 231 -9.24 5.24 -5.48
CA GLY A 231 -9.30 6.23 -4.39
C GLY A 231 -8.17 6.07 -3.36
N GLN A 232 -7.61 4.86 -3.23
CA GLN A 232 -6.43 4.61 -2.41
C GLN A 232 -5.17 5.21 -3.02
N ALA A 233 -4.98 5.08 -4.34
CA ALA A 233 -3.88 5.71 -5.05
C ALA A 233 -3.96 7.25 -4.97
N HIS A 234 -5.15 7.84 -5.09
CA HIS A 234 -5.36 9.27 -4.89
C HIS A 234 -4.95 9.74 -3.48
N ARG A 235 -5.37 9.01 -2.42
CA ARG A 235 -4.95 9.33 -1.05
C ARG A 235 -3.45 9.22 -0.84
N ALA A 236 -2.82 8.21 -1.44
CA ALA A 236 -1.37 8.06 -1.38
C ALA A 236 -0.66 9.22 -2.09
N ALA A 237 -1.02 9.50 -3.34
CA ALA A 237 -0.44 10.59 -4.13
C ALA A 237 -0.63 11.96 -3.46
N ALA A 238 -1.76 12.19 -2.79
CA ALA A 238 -1.96 13.40 -2.00
C ALA A 238 -0.94 13.52 -0.86
N ARG A 239 -0.65 12.43 -0.14
CA ARG A 239 0.35 12.45 0.94
C ARG A 239 1.78 12.63 0.43
N PHE A 240 2.15 12.00 -0.69
CA PHE A 240 3.44 12.26 -1.35
C PHE A 240 3.53 13.70 -1.88
N GLY A 241 2.45 14.19 -2.48
CA GLY A 241 2.36 15.56 -2.99
C GLY A 241 2.43 16.61 -1.89
N LEU A 242 1.97 16.29 -0.68
CA LEU A 242 2.14 17.17 0.48
C LEU A 242 3.63 17.32 0.85
N ALA A 243 4.40 16.24 0.85
CA ALA A 243 5.85 16.29 1.07
C ALA A 243 6.57 17.08 -0.04
N ALA A 244 6.14 16.92 -1.30
CA ALA A 244 6.63 17.73 -2.41
C ALA A 244 6.35 19.22 -2.18
N ALA A 245 5.08 19.58 -1.94
CA ALA A 245 4.66 20.97 -1.77
C ALA A 245 5.37 21.65 -0.58
N ALA A 246 5.55 20.94 0.53
CA ALA A 246 6.28 21.44 1.69
C ALA A 246 7.76 21.71 1.36
N GLY A 247 8.41 20.76 0.68
CA GLY A 247 9.81 20.93 0.28
C GLY A 247 10.02 22.05 -0.74
N GLU A 248 9.14 22.18 -1.75
CA GLU A 248 9.22 23.29 -2.72
C GLU A 248 8.96 24.64 -2.06
N LEU A 249 8.01 24.73 -1.12
CA LEU A 249 7.76 25.96 -0.38
C LEU A 249 8.98 26.34 0.47
N ALA A 250 9.59 25.38 1.17
CA ALA A 250 10.80 25.62 1.95
C ALA A 250 11.99 26.04 1.07
N THR A 251 12.10 25.49 -0.15
CA THR A 251 13.07 25.95 -1.16
C THR A 251 12.81 27.39 -1.57
N ALA A 252 11.56 27.74 -1.91
CA ALA A 252 11.18 29.11 -2.29
C ALA A 252 11.42 30.13 -1.15
N MET A 253 11.36 29.68 0.10
CA MET A 253 11.69 30.47 1.29
C MET A 253 13.20 30.53 1.58
N GLY A 254 14.05 29.87 0.80
CA GLY A 254 15.51 29.87 0.96
C GLY A 254 16.03 28.96 2.09
N ILE A 255 15.22 28.04 2.61
CA ILE A 255 15.56 27.22 3.79
C ILE A 255 16.41 25.99 3.40
N THR A 256 16.08 25.37 2.27
CA THR A 256 16.75 24.12 1.84
C THR A 256 18.00 24.38 1.01
N GLY A 257 18.03 25.50 0.27
CA GLY A 257 19.05 25.78 -0.75
C GLY A 257 19.03 24.79 -1.94
N TRP A 258 17.94 24.04 -2.13
CA TRP A 258 17.83 23.10 -3.24
C TRP A 258 17.44 23.79 -4.55
N PRO A 259 17.76 23.20 -5.72
CA PRO A 259 17.17 23.60 -6.99
C PRO A 259 15.67 23.35 -7.00
N ASP A 260 14.93 24.23 -7.68
CA ASP A 260 13.50 24.09 -7.93
C ASP A 260 13.16 22.71 -8.51
N GLY A 261 12.10 22.08 -7.99
CA GLY A 261 11.66 20.76 -8.44
C GLY A 261 12.37 19.58 -7.76
N THR A 262 13.35 19.83 -6.87
CA THR A 262 14.04 18.75 -6.14
C THR A 262 13.08 17.95 -5.26
N ALA A 263 12.22 18.62 -4.50
CA ALA A 263 11.27 17.97 -3.59
C ALA A 263 10.17 17.25 -4.37
N THR A 264 9.69 17.86 -5.45
CA THR A 264 8.72 17.29 -6.38
C THR A 264 9.23 16.01 -7.02
N THR A 265 10.48 16.04 -7.49
CA THR A 265 11.13 14.86 -8.10
C THR A 265 11.31 13.76 -7.06
N ALA A 266 11.81 14.09 -5.87
CA ALA A 266 11.99 13.15 -4.77
C ALA A 266 10.69 12.42 -4.38
N ALA A 267 9.60 13.18 -4.19
CA ALA A 267 8.29 12.62 -3.87
C ALA A 267 7.74 11.76 -5.01
N ARG A 268 7.94 12.15 -6.28
CA ARG A 268 7.52 11.37 -7.45
C ARG A 268 8.27 10.04 -7.55
N VAL A 269 9.58 10.05 -7.32
CA VAL A 269 10.40 8.83 -7.29
C VAL A 269 9.89 7.88 -6.20
N CYS A 270 9.64 8.39 -4.99
CA CYS A 270 9.14 7.57 -3.88
C CYS A 270 7.71 7.08 -4.11
N LEU A 271 6.83 7.90 -4.72
CA LEU A 271 5.48 7.50 -5.10
C LEU A 271 5.54 6.38 -6.15
N ASN A 272 6.38 6.51 -7.18
CA ASN A 272 6.54 5.48 -8.21
C ASN A 272 7.08 4.17 -7.61
N ALA A 273 8.05 4.24 -6.71
CA ALA A 273 8.54 3.07 -5.98
C ALA A 273 7.41 2.39 -5.18
N TRP A 274 6.60 3.18 -4.46
CA TRP A 274 5.41 2.68 -3.76
C TRP A 274 4.40 2.03 -4.73
N MET A 275 4.09 2.67 -5.86
CA MET A 275 3.13 2.14 -6.85
C MET A 275 3.62 0.85 -7.50
N ASN A 276 4.93 0.72 -7.76
CA ASN A 276 5.49 -0.48 -8.40
C ASN A 276 5.39 -1.70 -7.49
N GLU A 277 5.74 -1.55 -6.21
CA GLU A 277 5.56 -2.61 -5.19
C GLU A 277 4.09 -2.95 -4.96
N ARG A 278 3.22 -1.97 -5.17
CA ARG A 278 1.79 -2.15 -5.11
C ARG A 278 1.23 -3.08 -6.20
N GLY A 279 1.96 -3.31 -7.29
CA GLY A 279 1.42 -3.90 -8.51
C GLY A 279 0.65 -2.90 -9.38
N GLY A 280 0.83 -1.58 -9.16
CA GLY A 280 0.30 -0.50 -9.99
C GLY A 280 -0.73 0.42 -9.29
N VAL A 281 -1.41 1.25 -10.09
CA VAL A 281 -2.44 2.22 -9.64
C VAL A 281 -3.82 1.59 -9.38
N GLY A 282 -3.95 0.28 -9.66
CA GLY A 282 -5.17 -0.50 -9.52
C GLY A 282 -5.61 -0.71 -8.07
N ASN A 283 -6.72 -1.42 -7.91
CA ASN A 283 -7.26 -1.78 -6.60
C ASN A 283 -6.67 -3.15 -6.19
N PHE A 284 -5.82 -3.19 -5.15
CA PHE A 284 -5.18 -4.43 -4.62
C PHE A 284 -6.15 -5.58 -4.39
N GLU A 285 -7.38 -5.25 -4.00
CA GLU A 285 -8.45 -6.22 -3.81
C GLU A 285 -8.66 -7.04 -5.10
N GLY A 286 -8.62 -6.39 -6.26
CA GLY A 286 -8.84 -7.05 -7.54
C GLY A 286 -7.71 -7.95 -8.02
N ASP A 287 -6.46 -7.57 -7.83
CA ASP A 287 -5.32 -8.42 -8.19
C ASP A 287 -5.22 -9.64 -7.27
N ALA A 288 -5.50 -9.46 -5.98
CA ALA A 288 -5.60 -10.56 -5.03
C ALA A 288 -6.74 -11.52 -5.37
N ILE A 289 -7.90 -11.00 -5.83
CA ILE A 289 -9.03 -11.80 -6.31
C ILE A 289 -8.59 -12.68 -7.49
N VAL A 290 -7.95 -12.11 -8.50
CA VAL A 290 -7.51 -12.86 -9.69
C VAL A 290 -6.42 -13.87 -9.34
N SER A 291 -5.44 -13.49 -8.51
CA SER A 291 -4.37 -14.38 -8.06
C SER A 291 -4.92 -15.59 -7.28
N ARG A 292 -5.89 -15.35 -6.38
CA ARG A 292 -6.55 -16.43 -5.62
C ARG A 292 -7.32 -17.38 -6.53
N LEU A 293 -8.05 -16.87 -7.51
CA LEU A 293 -8.73 -17.72 -8.50
C LEU A 293 -7.72 -18.54 -9.31
N ARG A 294 -6.64 -17.91 -9.78
CA ARG A 294 -5.57 -18.58 -10.52
C ARG A 294 -4.97 -19.73 -9.72
N GLN A 295 -4.60 -19.50 -8.46
CA GLN A 295 -4.02 -20.51 -7.59
C GLN A 295 -4.96 -21.72 -7.39
N VAL A 296 -6.27 -21.48 -7.27
CA VAL A 296 -7.26 -22.56 -7.18
C VAL A 296 -7.29 -23.38 -8.46
N ILE A 297 -7.27 -22.74 -9.63
CA ILE A 297 -7.32 -23.47 -10.90
C ILE A 297 -6.02 -24.20 -11.20
N GLU A 298 -4.85 -23.60 -10.93
CA GLU A 298 -3.55 -24.27 -11.09
C GLU A 298 -3.43 -25.50 -10.18
N ARG A 299 -3.91 -25.41 -8.94
CA ARG A 299 -3.79 -26.49 -7.96
C ARG A 299 -4.87 -27.57 -8.11
N PHE A 300 -6.08 -27.19 -8.48
CA PHE A 300 -7.26 -28.06 -8.40
C PHE A 300 -8.02 -28.21 -9.71
N GLY A 301 -7.60 -27.54 -10.78
CA GLY A 301 -8.28 -27.49 -12.08
C GLY A 301 -8.53 -28.86 -12.71
N GLU A 302 -7.64 -29.83 -12.47
CA GLU A 302 -7.78 -31.19 -12.99
C GLU A 302 -8.44 -32.17 -12.02
N SER A 303 -8.28 -31.94 -10.71
CA SER A 303 -8.62 -32.92 -9.66
C SER A 303 -9.98 -32.68 -9.02
N ARG A 304 -10.40 -31.40 -8.89
CA ARG A 304 -11.66 -31.02 -8.21
C ARG A 304 -12.73 -30.50 -9.15
N PHE A 305 -12.51 -30.57 -10.46
CA PHE A 305 -13.52 -30.29 -11.48
C PHE A 305 -13.86 -31.54 -12.27
N THR A 306 -15.13 -31.95 -12.24
CA THR A 306 -15.59 -33.09 -13.05
C THR A 306 -15.52 -32.74 -14.52
N ARG A 307 -14.90 -33.61 -15.33
CA ARG A 307 -14.85 -33.42 -16.78
C ARG A 307 -16.25 -33.43 -17.35
N TRP A 308 -16.56 -32.38 -18.11
CA TRP A 308 -17.80 -32.25 -18.83
C TRP A 308 -17.59 -32.74 -20.26
N GLU A 309 -17.66 -34.06 -20.43
CA GLU A 309 -17.61 -34.69 -21.74
C GLU A 309 -19.00 -34.66 -22.40
N SER A 310 -19.04 -34.58 -23.73
CA SER A 310 -20.28 -34.62 -24.50
C SER A 310 -20.93 -36.00 -24.38
N ALA A 311 -22.26 -36.06 -24.50
CA ALA A 311 -23.08 -37.27 -24.31
C ALA A 311 -22.74 -38.47 -25.23
N ALA A 312 -21.76 -38.33 -26.14
CA ALA A 312 -21.21 -39.40 -26.96
C ALA A 312 -20.11 -40.22 -26.27
N ALA A 313 -19.51 -39.71 -25.19
CA ALA A 313 -18.64 -40.49 -24.32
C ALA A 313 -19.52 -41.40 -23.46
N LYS A 314 -19.44 -42.72 -23.66
CA LYS A 314 -20.07 -43.69 -22.76
C LYS A 314 -19.69 -43.30 -21.33
N ILE A 315 -20.70 -43.12 -20.47
CA ILE A 315 -20.47 -42.90 -19.04
C ILE A 315 -19.74 -44.14 -18.55
N ASP A 316 -18.42 -44.04 -18.40
CA ASP A 316 -17.64 -45.08 -17.76
C ASP A 316 -18.04 -45.09 -16.28
N GLU A 317 -18.81 -46.09 -15.87
CA GLU A 317 -19.20 -46.29 -14.46
C GLU A 317 -17.97 -46.54 -13.56
N HIS A 318 -16.78 -46.76 -14.13
CA HIS A 318 -15.50 -46.90 -13.45
C HIS A 318 -14.62 -45.64 -13.52
N GLY A 319 -15.14 -44.53 -14.06
CA GLY A 319 -14.42 -43.26 -14.11
C GLY A 319 -14.07 -42.74 -12.70
N PRO A 320 -12.88 -42.14 -12.50
CA PRO A 320 -12.45 -41.64 -11.20
C PRO A 320 -13.43 -40.58 -10.68
N ARG A 321 -13.97 -40.80 -9.48
CA ARG A 321 -14.87 -39.84 -8.82
C ARG A 321 -14.09 -38.58 -8.44
N THR A 322 -14.61 -37.41 -8.81
CA THR A 322 -14.08 -36.13 -8.35
C THR A 322 -14.34 -35.96 -6.85
N ILE A 323 -13.30 -36.10 -6.03
CA ILE A 323 -13.36 -35.87 -4.58
C ILE A 323 -13.38 -34.37 -4.32
N ASP A 324 -14.15 -33.95 -3.31
CA ASP A 324 -14.31 -32.54 -2.91
C ASP A 324 -14.65 -31.60 -4.08
N ARG A 325 -15.56 -31.99 -4.96
CA ARG A 325 -15.84 -31.27 -6.22
C ARG A 325 -16.15 -29.77 -6.02
N LEU A 326 -15.42 -28.90 -6.73
CA LEU A 326 -15.66 -27.46 -6.84
C LEU A 326 -16.63 -27.11 -7.99
N GLY A 327 -16.68 -27.95 -9.02
CA GLY A 327 -17.48 -27.69 -10.21
C GLY A 327 -17.22 -28.65 -11.36
N PHE A 328 -17.41 -28.15 -12.58
CA PHE A 328 -17.21 -28.89 -13.83
C PHE A 328 -16.22 -28.16 -14.73
N ARG A 329 -15.49 -28.91 -15.58
CA ARG A 329 -14.57 -28.34 -16.58
C ARG A 329 -14.95 -28.85 -17.96
N LYS A 330 -15.15 -27.94 -18.90
CA LYS A 330 -15.34 -28.25 -20.32
C LYS A 330 -14.07 -27.87 -21.08
N THR A 331 -13.50 -28.82 -21.80
CA THR A 331 -12.33 -28.60 -22.66
C THR A 331 -12.81 -28.49 -24.10
N MET A 332 -12.35 -27.46 -24.81
CA MET A 332 -12.57 -27.29 -26.25
C MET A 332 -11.24 -27.34 -26.97
N GLU A 333 -11.17 -28.17 -28.01
CA GLU A 333 -10.05 -28.23 -28.95
C GLU A 333 -10.29 -27.29 -30.11
N HIS A 334 -9.27 -26.54 -30.48
CA HIS A 334 -9.26 -25.63 -31.60
C HIS A 334 -8.12 -26.04 -32.54
N GLY A 335 -8.43 -26.24 -33.81
CA GLY A 335 -7.43 -26.50 -34.85
C GLY A 335 -6.94 -25.19 -35.47
N LEU A 336 -5.62 -25.01 -35.55
CA LEU A 336 -5.02 -23.93 -36.33
C LEU A 336 -3.86 -24.51 -37.17
N GLY A 337 -4.15 -24.90 -38.41
CA GLY A 337 -3.19 -25.64 -39.25
C GLY A 337 -2.93 -27.03 -38.69
N ASP A 338 -1.66 -27.44 -38.60
CA ASP A 338 -1.23 -28.73 -38.02
C ASP A 338 -1.16 -28.70 -36.48
N SER A 339 -1.41 -27.55 -35.83
CA SER A 339 -1.39 -27.40 -34.37
C SER A 339 -2.80 -27.49 -33.77
N LEU A 340 -2.93 -28.29 -32.72
CA LEU A 340 -4.11 -28.38 -31.85
C LEU A 340 -3.85 -27.59 -30.57
N HIS A 341 -4.73 -26.64 -30.23
CA HIS A 341 -4.70 -25.96 -28.93
C HIS A 341 -6.00 -26.24 -28.17
N THR A 342 -5.89 -26.41 -26.85
CA THR A 342 -7.04 -26.66 -25.98
C THR A 342 -7.33 -25.44 -25.11
N THR A 343 -8.61 -25.16 -24.89
CA THR A 343 -9.06 -24.14 -23.95
C THR A 343 -9.98 -24.78 -22.93
N ASN A 344 -9.82 -24.39 -21.67
CA ASN A 344 -10.60 -24.93 -20.56
C ASN A 344 -11.58 -23.87 -20.02
N THR A 345 -12.87 -24.22 -19.96
CA THR A 345 -13.89 -23.42 -19.28
C THR A 345 -14.30 -24.09 -17.98
N TYR A 346 -14.23 -23.36 -16.86
CA TYR A 346 -14.58 -23.88 -15.54
C TYR A 346 -15.95 -23.35 -15.09
N TYR A 347 -16.82 -24.26 -14.67
CA TYR A 347 -18.17 -23.99 -14.17
C TYR A 347 -18.19 -24.25 -12.68
N VAL A 348 -18.03 -23.20 -11.89
CA VAL A 348 -17.86 -23.30 -10.45
C VAL A 348 -19.20 -23.19 -9.73
N LEU A 349 -19.44 -24.08 -8.76
CA LEU A 349 -20.68 -24.09 -7.98
C LEU A 349 -20.72 -22.92 -6.98
N PRO A 350 -21.91 -22.38 -6.66
CA PRO A 350 -22.01 -21.13 -5.91
C PRO A 350 -21.54 -21.24 -4.46
N GLU A 351 -21.75 -22.39 -3.83
CA GLU A 351 -21.32 -22.63 -2.46
C GLU A 351 -19.80 -22.68 -2.39
N SER A 352 -19.15 -23.52 -3.21
CA SER A 352 -17.68 -23.57 -3.34
C SER A 352 -17.07 -22.22 -3.69
N TRP A 353 -17.72 -21.43 -4.56
CA TRP A 353 -17.29 -20.07 -4.88
C TRP A 353 -17.19 -19.18 -3.63
N ARG A 354 -18.20 -19.22 -2.76
CA ARG A 354 -18.29 -18.36 -1.57
C ARG A 354 -17.53 -18.91 -0.36
N SER A 355 -17.74 -20.16 0.00
CA SER A 355 -17.27 -20.72 1.29
C SER A 355 -15.88 -21.33 1.20
N GLU A 356 -15.34 -21.52 0.00
CA GLU A 356 -14.03 -22.12 -0.20
C GLU A 356 -13.10 -21.22 -1.02
N ILE A 357 -13.43 -20.99 -2.29
CA ILE A 357 -12.56 -20.24 -3.21
C ILE A 357 -12.36 -18.81 -2.72
N PHE A 358 -13.43 -18.09 -2.38
CA PHE A 358 -13.35 -16.71 -1.89
C PHE A 358 -13.78 -16.58 -0.43
N ARG A 359 -13.52 -17.62 0.38
CA ARG A 359 -13.79 -17.61 1.82
C ARG A 359 -13.16 -16.38 2.48
N GLY A 360 -13.98 -15.63 3.22
CA GLY A 360 -13.58 -14.41 3.94
C GLY A 360 -13.64 -13.13 3.11
N MET A 361 -13.95 -13.20 1.81
CA MET A 361 -14.03 -12.03 0.92
C MET A 361 -15.48 -11.57 0.68
N ASN A 362 -15.64 -10.31 0.30
CA ASN A 362 -16.93 -9.77 -0.12
C ASN A 362 -17.28 -10.25 -1.53
N ILE A 363 -18.20 -11.22 -1.63
CA ILE A 363 -18.55 -11.87 -2.91
C ILE A 363 -19.12 -10.88 -3.95
N ASN A 364 -19.80 -9.81 -3.53
CA ASN A 364 -20.29 -8.81 -4.49
C ASN A 364 -19.13 -8.03 -5.13
N ALA A 365 -18.10 -7.70 -4.34
CA ALA A 365 -16.89 -7.04 -4.84
C ALA A 365 -16.08 -7.97 -5.75
N VAL A 366 -15.90 -9.24 -5.33
CA VAL A 366 -15.26 -10.29 -6.13
C VAL A 366 -15.92 -10.43 -7.51
N ASN A 367 -17.24 -10.59 -7.52
CA ASN A 367 -18.01 -10.79 -8.73
C ASN A 367 -17.93 -9.58 -9.66
N LYS A 368 -18.02 -8.36 -9.11
CA LYS A 368 -17.90 -7.13 -9.88
C LYS A 368 -16.53 -7.00 -10.54
N GLU A 369 -15.46 -7.28 -9.80
CA GLU A 369 -14.10 -7.20 -10.31
C GLU A 369 -13.85 -8.22 -11.44
N LEU A 370 -14.23 -9.49 -11.22
CA LEU A 370 -14.00 -10.55 -12.20
C LEU A 370 -14.82 -10.33 -13.48
N LEU A 371 -16.02 -9.75 -13.39
CA LEU A 371 -16.80 -9.31 -14.55
C LEU A 371 -16.10 -8.16 -15.28
N GLN A 372 -15.63 -7.14 -14.55
CA GLN A 372 -14.95 -5.98 -15.13
C GLN A 372 -13.67 -6.38 -15.88
N ARG A 373 -12.96 -7.41 -15.40
CA ARG A 373 -11.76 -7.96 -16.03
C ARG A 373 -12.04 -9.02 -17.10
N GLY A 374 -13.30 -9.39 -17.34
CA GLY A 374 -13.67 -10.42 -18.31
C GLY A 374 -13.21 -11.84 -17.95
N VAL A 375 -12.88 -12.09 -16.68
CA VAL A 375 -12.43 -13.42 -16.20
C VAL A 375 -13.60 -14.39 -16.11
N ILE A 376 -14.77 -13.87 -15.72
CA ILE A 376 -16.03 -14.63 -15.69
C ILE A 376 -17.02 -14.11 -16.73
N GLU A 377 -17.78 -15.03 -17.32
CA GLU A 377 -18.85 -14.71 -18.25
C GLU A 377 -20.11 -14.25 -17.50
N PRO A 378 -20.70 -13.09 -17.86
CA PRO A 378 -21.99 -12.66 -17.32
C PRO A 378 -23.13 -13.57 -17.79
N GLY A 379 -24.11 -13.78 -16.94
CA GLY A 379 -25.37 -14.39 -17.33
C GLY A 379 -26.21 -13.47 -18.20
N ASN A 380 -27.24 -14.03 -18.83
CA ASN A 380 -28.17 -13.30 -19.71
C ASN A 380 -28.88 -12.14 -18.99
N ASP A 381 -28.96 -12.18 -17.65
CA ASP A 381 -29.51 -11.14 -16.79
C ASP A 381 -28.46 -10.13 -16.28
N GLY A 382 -27.24 -10.19 -16.82
CA GLY A 382 -26.11 -9.35 -16.42
C GLY A 382 -25.49 -9.72 -15.07
N LYS A 383 -25.97 -10.79 -14.40
CA LYS A 383 -25.40 -11.23 -13.12
C LYS A 383 -24.13 -12.04 -13.33
N ALA A 384 -23.31 -12.11 -12.30
CA ALA A 384 -22.04 -12.86 -12.32
C ALA A 384 -22.17 -14.39 -12.41
N SER A 385 -23.38 -14.94 -12.25
CA SER A 385 -23.64 -16.38 -12.34
C SER A 385 -24.81 -16.67 -13.28
N SER A 386 -24.68 -17.78 -14.00
CA SER A 386 -25.60 -18.21 -15.07
C SER A 386 -26.26 -19.54 -14.71
N LEU A 387 -27.50 -19.76 -15.17
CA LEU A 387 -28.13 -21.08 -15.09
C LEU A 387 -27.56 -21.98 -16.20
N VAL A 388 -27.06 -23.14 -15.81
CA VAL A 388 -26.36 -24.08 -16.66
C VAL A 388 -26.84 -25.50 -16.35
N ARG A 389 -27.17 -26.29 -17.38
CA ARG A 389 -27.56 -27.70 -17.21
C ARG A 389 -26.32 -28.58 -17.10
N LEU A 390 -25.91 -28.90 -15.88
CA LEU A 390 -24.72 -29.68 -15.57
C LEU A 390 -24.99 -31.19 -15.69
N PRO A 391 -23.99 -32.00 -16.13
CA PRO A 391 -24.08 -33.45 -16.13
C PRO A 391 -24.34 -34.00 -14.71
N GLY A 392 -25.33 -34.88 -14.58
CA GLY A 392 -25.67 -35.55 -13.32
C GLY A 392 -26.30 -34.68 -12.22
N LEU A 393 -26.31 -33.34 -12.36
CA LEU A 393 -26.88 -32.41 -11.37
C LEU A 393 -28.05 -31.56 -11.89
N GLY A 394 -28.38 -31.67 -13.19
CA GLY A 394 -29.43 -30.89 -13.81
C GLY A 394 -29.10 -29.40 -13.86
N THR A 395 -30.13 -28.55 -13.89
CA THR A 395 -29.94 -27.09 -13.98
C THR A 395 -29.45 -26.51 -12.66
N GLN A 396 -28.26 -25.91 -12.66
CA GLN A 396 -27.62 -25.29 -11.51
C GLN A 396 -27.15 -23.87 -11.86
N ARG A 397 -27.03 -23.00 -10.85
CA ARG A 397 -26.33 -21.71 -11.04
C ARG A 397 -24.83 -21.95 -10.97
N CYS A 398 -24.07 -21.36 -11.88
CA CYS A 398 -22.62 -21.48 -11.93
C CYS A 398 -21.95 -20.13 -12.21
N TYR A 399 -20.76 -19.94 -11.64
CA TYR A 399 -19.82 -18.93 -12.10
C TYR A 399 -18.98 -19.54 -13.22
N ILE A 400 -19.01 -18.93 -14.42
CA ILE A 400 -18.35 -19.48 -15.62
C ILE A 400 -17.04 -18.73 -15.82
N VAL A 401 -15.91 -19.40 -15.60
CA VAL A 401 -14.56 -18.85 -15.75
C VAL A 401 -14.01 -19.26 -17.13
N LYS A 402 -13.79 -18.29 -18.02
CA LYS A 402 -13.35 -18.52 -19.41
C LYS A 402 -11.87 -18.22 -19.66
N THR A 403 -11.33 -17.20 -18.99
CA THR A 403 -9.99 -16.71 -19.26
C THR A 403 -9.31 -16.43 -17.93
N ILE A 404 -8.18 -17.10 -17.68
CA ILE A 404 -7.37 -16.86 -16.51
C ILE A 404 -6.10 -16.16 -16.97
N PRO A 405 -5.87 -14.89 -16.59
CA PRO A 405 -4.68 -14.14 -17.01
C PRO A 405 -3.39 -14.91 -16.64
N GLY A 406 -2.52 -15.16 -17.62
CA GLY A 406 -1.26 -15.91 -17.50
C GLY A 406 -1.31 -17.37 -17.95
N LEU A 407 -2.45 -18.06 -17.80
CA LEU A 407 -2.63 -19.44 -18.29
C LEU A 407 -2.97 -19.49 -19.79
N ALA A 408 -3.69 -18.49 -20.29
CA ALA A 408 -4.01 -18.40 -21.73
C ALA A 408 -2.75 -18.19 -22.60
N GLU A 409 -1.73 -17.49 -22.10
CA GLU A 409 -0.43 -17.34 -22.81
C GLU A 409 0.42 -18.61 -22.73
N SER A 410 0.34 -19.40 -21.66
CA SER A 410 1.05 -20.69 -21.59
C SER A 410 0.37 -21.76 -22.44
N GLU A 411 -0.97 -21.80 -22.47
CA GLU A 411 -1.74 -22.69 -23.35
C GLU A 411 -1.54 -22.32 -24.84
N ALA A 412 -1.35 -21.04 -25.16
CA ALA A 412 -1.06 -20.58 -26.52
C ALA A 412 0.43 -20.68 -26.94
N ARG A 413 1.39 -20.61 -26.01
CA ARG A 413 2.84 -20.77 -26.30
C ARG A 413 3.32 -22.22 -26.30
N ALA A 414 2.55 -23.14 -25.72
CA ALA A 414 2.81 -24.58 -25.78
C ALA A 414 2.27 -25.24 -27.07
N ALA A 415 1.53 -24.48 -27.88
CA ALA A 415 1.10 -24.81 -29.24
C ALA A 415 2.02 -24.14 -30.28
#